data_AF-A0A2Z3JKQ2-F1
#
_entry.id   AF-A0A2Z3JKQ2-F1
#
_cell.length_a   1.000
_cell.length_b   1.000
_cell.length_c   1.000
_cell.angle_alpha   90.00
_cell.angle_beta   90.00
_cell.angle_gamma   90.00
#
_symmetry.space_group_name_H-M   'P 1'
#
loop_
_entity.id
_entity.type
_entity.pdbx_description
1 polymer ?
#
loop_
_entity_poly.entity_id
_entity_poly.type
_entity_poly.pdbx_seq_one_letter_code
_entity_poly.pdbx_strand_id
1 'polypeptide(L)'
;MQEAGKSAALCAYALRVLKMALRQAVRWQILSRKAAEALRPPKVTRQEMHVWTAEQVAAFLCVSQAHRLHAAFYLALMTGMRRGEVLGLKWEDVDWERSRLKIRNNLVEVRGEGKAGKQHAGKDTVSSVRASLRLQIPKADALRRTVAFSPGTLSKLRRDHQAQQERERLAAAEAWQD
;
A
#
# COMPACT_ATOMS: atom_id res chain seq x y z
N MET A 1 20.93 25.12 -8.67
CA MET A 1 21.56 23.79 -8.75
C MET A 1 20.52 22.69 -8.55
N GLN A 2 19.96 22.19 -9.65
CA GLN A 2 19.19 20.94 -9.74
C GLN A 2 20.02 19.92 -10.54
N GLU A 3 21.28 19.70 -10.14
CA GLU A 3 22.24 18.92 -10.95
C GLU A 3 22.28 17.42 -10.63
N ALA A 4 21.61 16.96 -9.58
CA ALA A 4 21.32 15.54 -9.44
C ALA A 4 19.89 15.33 -9.91
N GLY A 5 19.63 14.44 -10.89
CA GLY A 5 18.30 14.11 -11.47
C GLY A 5 17.26 13.55 -10.48
N LYS A 6 17.07 14.22 -9.35
CA LYS A 6 16.16 13.92 -8.26
C LYS A 6 14.97 14.87 -8.35
N SER A 7 13.77 14.37 -8.08
CA SER A 7 12.56 15.18 -8.18
C SER A 7 12.58 16.36 -7.20
N ALA A 8 12.04 17.51 -7.62
CA ALA A 8 11.92 18.69 -6.74
C ALA A 8 11.17 18.35 -5.45
N ALA A 9 10.16 17.46 -5.53
CA ALA A 9 9.44 16.95 -4.38
C ALA A 9 10.34 16.22 -3.38
N LEU A 10 11.26 15.37 -3.86
CA LEU A 10 12.21 14.65 -3.01
C LEU A 10 13.18 15.62 -2.33
N CYS A 11 13.72 16.58 -3.06
CA CYS A 11 14.61 17.60 -2.51
C CYS A 11 13.91 18.46 -1.45
N ALA A 12 12.65 18.88 -1.70
CA ALA A 12 11.85 19.61 -0.73
C ALA A 12 11.53 18.78 0.52
N TYR A 13 11.26 17.49 0.36
CA TYR A 13 11.06 16.56 1.48
C TYR A 13 12.33 16.39 2.32
N ALA A 14 13.47 16.12 1.67
CA ALA A 14 14.76 15.97 2.35
C ALA A 14 15.14 17.23 3.14
N LEU A 15 14.99 18.42 2.54
CA LEU A 15 15.24 19.68 3.23
C LEU A 15 14.31 19.87 4.44
N ARG A 16 13.04 19.44 4.34
CA ARG A 16 12.09 19.49 5.47
C ARG A 16 12.56 18.62 6.62
N VAL A 17 12.94 17.37 6.35
CA VAL A 17 13.45 16.44 7.36
C VAL A 17 14.74 16.99 8.00
N LEU A 18 15.66 17.52 7.19
CA LEU A 18 16.89 18.14 7.69
C LEU A 18 16.61 19.33 8.61
N LYS A 19 15.71 20.24 8.20
CA LYS A 19 15.30 21.37 9.05
C LYS A 19 14.68 20.89 10.36
N MET A 20 13.88 19.82 10.35
CA MET A 20 13.31 19.24 11.57
C MET A 20 14.41 18.69 12.49
N ALA A 21 15.39 17.96 11.95
CA ALA A 21 16.51 17.43 12.72
C ALA A 21 17.37 18.55 13.34
N LEU A 22 17.71 19.59 12.56
CA LEU A 22 18.50 20.72 13.06
C LEU A 22 17.74 21.55 14.11
N ARG A 23 16.42 21.68 13.97
CA ARG A 23 15.57 22.28 15.02
C ARG A 23 15.62 21.45 16.30
N GLN A 24 15.62 20.12 16.20
CA GLN A 24 15.77 19.24 17.36
C GLN A 24 17.15 19.40 18.03
N ALA A 25 18.22 19.46 17.24
CA ALA A 25 19.59 19.59 17.75
C ALA A 25 19.80 20.92 18.51
N VAL A 26 19.19 22.02 18.04
CA VAL A 26 19.20 23.29 18.78
C VAL A 26 18.39 23.20 20.08
N ARG A 27 17.24 22.51 20.08
CA ARG A 27 16.47 22.27 21.33
C ARG A 27 17.25 21.47 22.36
N TRP A 28 18.06 20.52 21.91
CA TRP A 28 18.97 19.76 22.78
C TRP A 28 20.27 20.48 23.11
N GLN A 29 20.42 21.75 22.68
CA GLN A 29 21.63 22.55 22.87
C GLN A 29 22.91 21.93 22.29
N ILE A 30 22.78 20.98 21.36
CA ILE A 30 23.91 20.40 20.61
C ILE A 30 24.46 21.43 19.61
N LEU A 31 23.56 22.22 19.03
CA LEU A 31 23.90 23.32 18.13
C LEU A 31 23.43 24.65 18.71
N SER A 32 24.26 25.68 18.60
CA SER A 32 23.93 27.05 19.01
C SER A 32 22.98 27.75 18.04
N ARG A 33 22.94 27.34 16.76
CA ARG A 33 22.08 27.95 15.73
C ARG A 33 21.65 26.96 14.65
N LYS A 34 20.54 27.29 13.97
CA LYS A 34 19.97 26.49 12.88
C LYS A 34 20.70 26.76 11.56
N ALA A 35 21.56 25.85 11.12
CA ALA A 35 22.39 26.02 9.92
C ALA A 35 21.60 26.11 8.59
N ALA A 36 20.41 25.51 8.50
CA ALA A 36 19.65 25.38 7.25
C ALA A 36 18.45 26.33 7.13
N GLU A 37 18.27 27.30 8.04
CA GLU A 37 17.02 28.08 8.09
C GLU A 37 16.79 28.88 6.79
N ALA A 38 17.85 29.50 6.26
CA ALA A 38 17.83 30.33 5.04
C ALA A 38 17.61 29.54 3.73
N LEU A 39 17.79 28.21 3.75
CA LEU A 39 17.60 27.40 2.55
C LEU A 39 16.12 27.36 2.16
N ARG A 40 15.80 27.75 0.93
CA ARG A 40 14.44 27.68 0.38
C ARG A 40 14.24 26.34 -0.34
N PRO A 41 13.14 25.62 -0.09
CA PRO A 41 12.85 24.41 -0.85
C PRO A 41 12.61 24.73 -2.33
N PRO A 42 12.94 23.82 -3.25
CA PRO A 42 12.59 23.99 -4.65
C PRO A 42 11.06 24.05 -4.82
N LYS A 43 10.60 24.80 -5.83
CA LYS A 43 9.18 24.87 -6.16
C LYS A 43 8.72 23.49 -6.64
N VAL A 44 7.74 22.91 -5.94
CA VAL A 44 7.12 21.65 -6.33
C VAL A 44 5.83 21.98 -7.07
N THR A 45 5.82 21.80 -8.38
CA THR A 45 4.61 21.87 -9.19
C THR A 45 3.79 20.60 -8.93
N ARG A 46 2.56 20.76 -8.43
CA ARG A 46 1.61 19.67 -8.35
C ARG A 46 1.05 19.44 -9.75
N GLN A 47 1.19 18.22 -10.26
CA GLN A 47 0.45 17.80 -11.43
C GLN A 47 -0.99 17.52 -11.01
N GLU A 48 -1.93 17.96 -11.83
CA GLU A 48 -3.35 17.68 -11.63
C GLU A 48 -3.62 16.18 -11.83
N MET A 49 -4.24 15.56 -10.82
CA MET A 49 -4.63 14.16 -10.94
C MET A 49 -5.84 14.04 -11.85
N HIS A 50 -5.70 13.30 -12.95
CA HIS A 50 -6.83 12.94 -13.79
C HIS A 50 -7.65 11.87 -13.08
N VAL A 51 -8.88 12.23 -12.73
CA VAL A 51 -9.85 11.32 -12.12
C VAL A 51 -10.74 10.72 -13.21
N TRP A 52 -11.14 9.46 -13.02
CA TRP A 52 -12.02 8.80 -13.97
C TRP A 52 -13.47 9.23 -13.77
N THR A 53 -14.21 9.36 -14.87
CA THR A 53 -15.66 9.54 -14.84
C THR A 53 -16.36 8.21 -14.53
N ALA A 54 -17.65 8.27 -14.16
CA ALA A 54 -18.44 7.08 -13.88
C ALA A 54 -18.51 6.13 -15.10
N GLU A 55 -18.57 6.69 -16.31
CA GLU A 55 -18.61 5.94 -17.57
C GLU A 55 -17.28 5.23 -17.83
N GLN A 56 -16.15 5.88 -17.55
CA GLN A 56 -14.83 5.27 -17.67
C GLN A 56 -14.65 4.13 -16.66
N VAL A 57 -15.11 4.33 -15.42
CA VAL A 57 -15.13 3.28 -14.40
C VAL A 57 -15.97 2.09 -14.84
N ALA A 58 -17.17 2.33 -15.36
CA ALA A 58 -18.06 1.27 -15.85
C ALA A 58 -17.44 0.50 -17.04
N ALA A 59 -16.85 1.22 -18.00
CA ALA A 59 -16.17 0.62 -19.15
C ALA A 59 -14.98 -0.25 -18.71
N PHE A 60 -14.16 0.25 -17.78
CA PHE A 60 -13.05 -0.52 -17.22
C PHE A 60 -13.51 -1.76 -16.46
N LEU A 61 -14.57 -1.65 -15.65
CA LEU A 61 -15.13 -2.79 -14.94
C LEU A 61 -15.73 -3.83 -15.89
N CYS A 62 -16.31 -3.42 -17.02
CA CYS A 62 -16.78 -4.33 -18.07
C CYS A 62 -15.63 -5.15 -18.67
N VAL A 63 -14.55 -4.49 -19.09
CA VAL A 63 -13.39 -5.15 -19.69
C VAL A 63 -12.65 -6.03 -18.69
N SER A 64 -12.58 -5.62 -17.42
CA SER A 64 -11.83 -6.35 -16.41
C SER A 64 -12.55 -7.60 -15.87
N GLN A 65 -13.80 -7.91 -16.27
CA GLN A 65 -14.55 -9.06 -15.74
C GLN A 65 -13.80 -10.39 -15.88
N ALA A 66 -13.08 -10.60 -16.98
CA ALA A 66 -12.29 -11.80 -17.22
C ALA A 66 -10.89 -11.76 -16.58
N HIS A 67 -10.50 -10.62 -15.98
CA HIS A 67 -9.18 -10.46 -15.40
C HIS A 67 -9.13 -11.05 -13.99
N ARG A 68 -8.03 -11.75 -13.67
CA ARG A 68 -7.77 -12.36 -12.35
C ARG A 68 -8.04 -11.41 -11.17
N LEU A 69 -7.69 -10.14 -11.33
CA LEU A 69 -7.83 -9.10 -10.30
C LEU A 69 -9.15 -8.32 -10.35
N HIS A 70 -10.15 -8.78 -11.10
CA HIS A 70 -11.44 -8.08 -11.22
C HIS A 70 -12.04 -7.71 -9.87
N ALA A 71 -12.11 -8.67 -8.94
CA ALA A 71 -12.65 -8.44 -7.60
C ALA A 71 -11.87 -7.35 -6.85
N ALA A 72 -10.54 -7.32 -6.97
CA ALA A 72 -9.72 -6.30 -6.34
C ALA A 72 -9.97 -4.91 -6.94
N PHE A 73 -10.10 -4.82 -8.27
CA PHE A 73 -10.43 -3.57 -8.95
C PHE A 73 -11.81 -3.04 -8.56
N TYR A 74 -12.81 -3.92 -8.56
CA TYR A 74 -14.17 -3.59 -8.16
C TYR A 74 -14.20 -3.03 -6.73
N LEU A 75 -13.56 -3.74 -5.79
CA LEU A 75 -13.49 -3.29 -4.40
C LEU A 75 -12.79 -1.93 -4.28
N ALA A 76 -11.64 -1.73 -4.95
CA ALA A 76 -10.91 -0.47 -4.89
C ALA A 76 -11.75 0.72 -5.40
N LEU A 77 -12.47 0.54 -6.51
CA LEU A 77 -13.28 1.59 -7.15
C LEU A 77 -14.56 1.90 -6.36
N MET A 78 -15.21 0.89 -5.78
CA MET A 78 -16.47 1.08 -5.06
C MET A 78 -16.30 1.54 -3.61
N THR A 79 -15.14 1.32 -3.00
CA THR A 79 -14.91 1.60 -1.56
C THR A 79 -13.83 2.62 -1.25
N GLY A 80 -12.96 2.93 -2.21
CA GLY A 80 -11.76 3.73 -1.97
C GLY A 80 -10.77 3.07 -1.00
N MET A 81 -10.80 1.75 -0.87
CA MET A 81 -9.80 1.00 -0.11
C MET A 81 -8.40 1.18 -0.71
N ARG A 82 -7.38 1.26 0.16
CA ARG A 82 -6.00 1.33 -0.33
C ARG A 82 -5.60 -0.02 -0.93
N ARG A 83 -4.72 -0.01 -1.94
CA ARG A 83 -4.26 -1.23 -2.63
C ARG A 83 -3.87 -2.36 -1.67
N GLY A 84 -3.07 -2.07 -0.65
CA GLY A 84 -2.67 -3.11 0.31
C GLY A 84 -3.80 -3.56 1.25
N GLU A 85 -4.81 -2.73 1.52
CA GLU A 85 -6.02 -3.12 2.26
C GLU A 85 -6.85 -4.12 1.43
N VAL A 86 -7.02 -3.86 0.12
CA VAL A 86 -7.72 -4.77 -0.79
C VAL A 86 -6.98 -6.11 -0.91
N LEU A 87 -5.67 -6.06 -1.13
CA LEU A 87 -4.84 -7.26 -1.29
C LEU A 87 -4.61 -8.02 0.02
N GLY A 88 -4.83 -7.38 1.17
CA GLY A 88 -4.73 -8.01 2.48
C GLY A 88 -6.05 -8.57 3.01
N LEU A 89 -7.15 -8.39 2.28
CA LEU A 89 -8.47 -8.83 2.71
C LEU A 89 -8.54 -10.36 2.76
N LYS A 90 -9.05 -10.91 3.86
CA LYS A 90 -9.27 -12.34 4.03
C LYS A 90 -10.75 -12.69 3.96
N TRP A 91 -11.06 -13.94 3.63
CA TRP A 91 -12.43 -14.45 3.60
C TRP A 91 -13.15 -14.32 4.95
N GLU A 92 -12.44 -14.46 6.07
CA GLU A 92 -12.95 -14.30 7.44
C GLU A 92 -13.36 -12.86 7.79
N ASP A 93 -12.87 -11.88 7.02
CA ASP A 93 -13.16 -10.47 7.24
C ASP A 93 -14.42 -10.00 6.50
N VAL A 94 -15.08 -10.89 5.76
CA VAL A 94 -16.32 -10.61 5.02
C VAL A 94 -17.53 -11.13 5.78
N ASP A 95 -18.40 -10.20 6.18
CA ASP A 95 -19.72 -10.50 6.74
C ASP A 95 -20.74 -10.53 5.58
N TRP A 96 -21.05 -11.74 5.12
CA TRP A 96 -21.92 -11.98 3.97
C TRP A 96 -23.38 -11.67 4.26
N GLU A 97 -23.85 -11.95 5.48
CA GLU A 97 -25.23 -11.71 5.90
C GLU A 97 -25.53 -10.22 5.93
N ARG A 98 -24.61 -9.44 6.50
CA ARG A 98 -24.77 -7.99 6.62
C ARG A 98 -24.21 -7.20 5.44
N SER A 99 -23.61 -7.89 4.46
CA SER A 99 -22.92 -7.28 3.32
C SER A 99 -21.87 -6.24 3.73
N ARG A 100 -20.96 -6.63 4.65
CA ARG A 100 -19.95 -5.75 5.23
C ARG A 100 -18.54 -6.33 5.12
N LEU A 101 -17.55 -5.48 4.83
CA LEU A 101 -16.12 -5.81 4.83
C LEU A 101 -15.41 -5.17 6.01
N LYS A 102 -14.68 -5.96 6.80
CA LYS A 102 -13.83 -5.47 7.88
C LYS A 102 -12.40 -5.31 7.37
N ILE A 103 -11.87 -4.09 7.41
CA ILE A 103 -10.49 -3.85 6.97
C ILE A 103 -9.56 -4.06 8.16
N ARG A 104 -8.88 -5.20 8.20
CA ARG A 104 -7.98 -5.57 9.31
C ARG A 104 -6.51 -5.69 8.95
N ASN A 105 -6.21 -5.96 7.69
CA ASN A 105 -4.86 -6.26 7.22
C ASN A 105 -4.48 -5.33 6.07
N ASN A 106 -3.18 -5.14 5.90
CA ASN A 106 -2.59 -4.41 4.81
C ASN A 106 -1.40 -5.21 4.26
N LEU A 107 -1.46 -5.61 3.00
CA LEU A 107 -0.34 -6.27 2.32
C LEU A 107 0.71 -5.23 1.94
N VAL A 108 1.92 -5.39 2.48
CA VAL A 108 3.06 -4.51 2.21
C VAL A 108 4.22 -5.28 1.62
N GLU A 109 4.92 -4.65 0.69
CA GLU A 109 6.21 -5.12 0.18
C GLU A 109 7.32 -4.63 1.12
N VAL A 110 7.98 -5.55 1.80
CA VAL A 110 9.14 -5.26 2.65
C VAL A 110 10.40 -5.59 1.87
N ARG A 111 11.13 -4.55 1.45
CA ARG A 111 12.48 -4.67 0.91
C ARG A 111 13.47 -4.57 2.06
N GLY A 112 14.30 -5.58 2.26
CA GLY A 112 15.48 -5.45 3.13
C GLY A 112 15.44 -6.16 4.47
N GLU A 113 14.47 -7.02 4.77
CA GLU A 113 14.46 -7.73 6.05
C GLU A 113 14.03 -9.19 5.93
N GLY A 114 14.91 -10.03 5.40
CA GLY A 114 15.04 -11.40 5.88
C GLY A 114 15.55 -11.40 7.32
N LYS A 115 14.80 -10.83 8.27
CA LYS A 115 15.02 -11.02 9.71
C LYS A 115 14.07 -12.11 10.17
N ALA A 116 14.39 -13.35 9.84
CA ALA A 116 14.14 -14.44 10.76
C ALA A 116 15.23 -14.33 11.85
N GLY A 117 14.89 -13.77 13.01
CA GLY A 117 15.81 -13.65 14.15
C GLY A 117 16.93 -12.61 13.97
N LYS A 118 17.09 -11.70 14.94
CA LYS A 118 18.34 -10.96 15.08
C LYS A 118 19.40 -11.94 15.60
N GLN A 119 20.29 -12.42 14.74
CA GLN A 119 21.60 -12.90 15.17
C GLN A 119 22.67 -12.20 14.33
N HIS A 120 23.67 -11.67 15.01
CA HIS A 120 24.74 -10.87 14.43
C HIS A 120 25.70 -11.78 13.67
N ALA A 121 25.94 -11.56 12.38
CA ALA A 121 27.18 -11.97 11.71
C ALA A 121 27.32 -11.31 10.33
N GLY A 122 28.51 -10.76 10.07
CA GLY A 122 29.14 -10.70 8.74
C GLY A 122 28.62 -9.65 7.76
N LYS A 123 29.41 -8.57 7.59
CA LYS A 123 29.49 -7.88 6.29
C LYS A 123 30.02 -8.87 5.26
N ASP A 124 29.57 -8.74 4.01
CA ASP A 124 30.08 -9.40 2.80
C ASP A 124 29.21 -10.52 2.22
N THR A 125 27.91 -10.25 2.05
CA THR A 125 27.15 -10.88 0.96
C THR A 125 26.22 -9.85 0.36
N VAL A 126 26.42 -9.54 -0.93
CA VAL A 126 25.43 -8.86 -1.76
C VAL A 126 24.29 -9.85 -1.99
N SER A 127 23.50 -10.09 -0.94
CA SER A 127 22.28 -10.87 -1.08
C SER A 127 21.30 -9.98 -1.83
N SER A 128 20.89 -10.44 -3.01
CA SER A 128 19.77 -9.86 -3.73
C SER A 128 18.61 -9.76 -2.73
N VAL A 129 18.31 -8.55 -2.29
CA VAL A 129 17.27 -8.30 -1.30
C VAL A 129 15.94 -8.61 -1.97
N ARG A 130 15.52 -9.87 -1.93
CA ARG A 130 14.26 -10.32 -2.50
C ARG A 130 13.17 -9.65 -1.67
N ALA A 131 12.38 -8.81 -2.30
CA ALA A 131 11.26 -8.16 -1.65
C ALA A 131 10.30 -9.24 -1.13
N SER A 132 9.97 -9.21 0.16
CA SER A 132 9.01 -10.14 0.76
C SER A 132 7.67 -9.44 0.95
N LEU A 133 6.58 -10.07 0.54
CA LEU A 133 5.23 -9.59 0.83
C LEU A 133 4.85 -10.03 2.25
N ARG A 134 4.33 -9.10 3.06
CA ARG A 134 3.87 -9.38 4.42
C ARG A 134 2.53 -8.73 4.69
N LEU A 135 1.65 -9.46 5.34
CA LEU A 135 0.45 -8.90 5.94
C LEU A 135 0.84 -8.17 7.22
N GLN A 136 0.46 -6.91 7.32
CA GLN A 136 0.61 -6.11 8.52
C GLN A 136 -0.76 -5.65 9.01
N ILE A 137 -0.98 -5.80 10.31
CA ILE A 137 -2.13 -5.21 10.98
C ILE A 137 -1.85 -3.70 11.11
N PRO A 138 -2.79 -2.81 10.73
CA PRO A 138 -2.62 -1.37 10.91
C PRO A 138 -2.24 -1.03 12.36
N LYS A 139 -1.17 -0.25 12.53
CA LYS A 139 -0.65 0.15 13.85
C LYS A 139 -1.63 0.98 14.69
N ALA A 140 -2.69 1.53 14.09
CA ALA A 140 -3.69 2.30 14.79
C ALA A 140 -5.07 1.64 14.65
N ASP A 141 -5.74 1.41 15.78
CA ASP A 141 -7.04 0.75 15.86
C ASP A 141 -8.12 1.51 15.07
N ALA A 142 -8.00 2.84 14.98
CA ALA A 142 -8.87 3.72 14.19
C ALA A 142 -8.84 3.45 12.66
N LEU A 143 -7.87 2.70 12.14
CA LEU A 143 -7.87 2.26 10.73
C LEU A 143 -8.76 1.03 10.50
N ARG A 144 -9.20 0.34 11.54
CA ARG A 144 -10.16 -0.77 11.44
C ARG A 144 -11.54 -0.21 11.18
N ARG A 145 -11.89 -0.11 9.91
CA ARG A 145 -13.20 0.39 9.46
C ARG A 145 -13.99 -0.72 8.80
N THR A 146 -15.31 -0.56 8.82
CA THR A 146 -16.22 -1.46 8.12
C THR A 146 -16.82 -0.73 6.92
N VAL A 147 -16.75 -1.34 5.74
CA VAL A 147 -17.38 -0.82 4.53
C VAL A 147 -18.63 -1.65 4.25
N ALA A 148 -19.76 -0.99 4.01
CA ALA A 148 -21.01 -1.64 3.64
C ALA A 148 -21.19 -1.68 2.12
N PHE A 149 -21.84 -2.73 1.62
CA PHE A 149 -22.18 -2.91 0.21
C PHE A 149 -23.68 -3.08 0.03
N SER A 150 -24.13 -2.90 -1.21
CA SER A 150 -25.48 -3.33 -1.58
C SER A 150 -25.60 -4.85 -1.43
N PRO A 151 -26.74 -5.34 -0.90
CA PRO A 151 -27.00 -6.78 -0.79
C PRO A 151 -26.77 -7.51 -2.12
N GLY A 152 -26.09 -8.64 -2.08
CA GLY A 152 -25.86 -9.50 -3.25
C GLY A 152 -24.60 -9.18 -4.07
N THR A 153 -24.06 -7.97 -4.00
CA THR A 153 -22.83 -7.60 -4.74
C THR A 153 -21.63 -8.43 -4.29
N LEU A 154 -21.44 -8.54 -2.97
CA LEU A 154 -20.36 -9.34 -2.39
C LEU A 154 -20.54 -10.83 -2.72
N SER A 155 -21.77 -11.33 -2.69
CA SER A 155 -22.07 -12.73 -3.02
C SER A 155 -21.74 -13.09 -4.48
N LYS A 156 -22.00 -12.17 -5.42
CA LYS A 156 -21.60 -12.34 -6.82
C LYS A 156 -20.08 -12.35 -6.97
N LEU A 157 -19.41 -11.33 -6.43
CA LEU A 157 -17.93 -11.24 -6.46
C LEU A 157 -17.26 -12.47 -5.84
N ARG A 158 -17.84 -13.01 -4.75
CA ARG A 158 -17.37 -14.25 -4.14
C ARG A 158 -17.44 -15.42 -5.12
N ARG A 159 -18.59 -15.64 -5.76
CA ARG A 159 -18.77 -16.78 -6.67
C ARG A 159 -17.76 -16.74 -7.80
N ASP A 160 -17.62 -15.59 -8.44
CA ASP A 160 -16.74 -15.40 -9.58
C ASP A 160 -15.27 -15.55 -9.16
N HIS A 161 -14.89 -14.97 -8.03
CA HIS A 161 -13.51 -15.05 -7.53
C HIS A 161 -13.14 -16.43 -6.97
N GLN A 162 -14.07 -17.14 -6.31
CA GLN A 162 -13.84 -18.51 -5.82
C GLN A 162 -13.67 -19.49 -6.97
N ALA A 163 -14.49 -19.39 -8.02
CA ALA A 163 -14.33 -20.22 -9.21
C ALA A 163 -12.95 -20.02 -9.87
N GLN A 164 -12.43 -18.78 -9.87
CA GLN A 164 -11.10 -18.47 -10.38
C GLN A 164 -9.99 -18.99 -9.46
N GLN A 165 -10.11 -18.78 -8.14
CA GLN A 165 -9.13 -19.28 -7.16
C GLN A 165 -9.01 -20.80 -7.19
N GLU A 166 -10.13 -21.52 -7.35
CA GLU A 166 -10.09 -22.99 -7.43
C GLU A 166 -9.33 -23.46 -8.68
N ARG A 167 -9.55 -22.80 -9.84
CA ARG A 167 -8.77 -23.08 -11.06
C ARG A 167 -7.28 -22.82 -10.85
N GLU A 168 -6.94 -21.74 -10.17
CA GLU A 168 -5.55 -21.39 -9.85
C GLU A 168 -4.92 -22.34 -8.85
N ARG A 169 -5.67 -22.76 -7.83
CA ARG A 169 -5.25 -23.75 -6.84
C ARG A 169 -4.94 -25.08 -7.51
N LEU A 170 -5.84 -25.55 -8.37
CA LEU A 170 -5.63 -26.78 -9.16
C LEU A 170 -4.40 -26.67 -10.07
N ALA A 171 -4.18 -25.52 -10.71
CA ALA A 171 -3.02 -25.29 -11.57
C ALA A 171 -1.70 -25.16 -10.77
N ALA A 172 -1.74 -24.59 -9.58
CA ALA A 172 -0.59 -24.40 -8.70
C ALA A 172 -0.20 -25.67 -7.92
N ALA A 173 -1.15 -26.60 -7.72
CA ALA A 173 -0.97 -27.86 -7.01
C ALA A 173 -0.21 -27.67 -5.69
N GLU A 174 0.95 -28.31 -5.52
CA GLU A 174 1.77 -28.27 -4.30
C GLU A 174 2.36 -26.88 -3.98
N ALA A 175 2.37 -25.94 -4.94
CA ALA A 175 2.85 -24.58 -4.73
C ALA A 175 1.80 -23.66 -4.08
N TRP A 176 0.54 -24.10 -3.95
CA TRP A 176 -0.51 -23.31 -3.30
C TRP A 176 -0.36 -23.35 -1.77
N GLN A 177 -0.45 -22.19 -1.13
CA GLN A 177 -0.45 -22.04 0.33
C GLN A 177 -1.67 -21.20 0.73
N ASP A 178 -2.46 -21.71 1.67
CA ASP A 178 -3.67 -21.04 2.20
C ASP A 178 -3.35 -19.92 3.22
#